data_AF-A0A8W8MQZ0-F1
#
_entry.id   AF-A0A8W8MQZ0-F1
#
_cell.length_a   1.000
_cell.length_b   1.000
_cell.length_c   1.000
_cell.angle_alpha   90.00
_cell.angle_beta   90.00
_cell.angle_gamma   90.00
#
_symmetry.space_group_name_H-M   'P 1'
#
loop_
_entity.id
_entity.type
_entity.pdbx_description
1 polymer ?
#
loop_
_entity_poly.entity_id
_entity_poly.type
_entity_poly.pdbx_seq_one_letter_code
_entity_poly.pdbx_strand_id
1 'polypeptide(L)'
;GHRFFCSGPEKVIKVSSSSTVKDNATKLVSLDMPLYCPCPQCRSTKGYVAQLMRLYVCTPEGPVTVTLDPHIQPSAPPCPVFSLGTENPVELPAGSVWVVRMPHIYMGDHGPYTMPTDSQHLQFCRMLKGVFSYRDLNKNP
;
A
#
# COMPACT_ATOMS: atom_id res chain seq x y z
N GLY A 1 -0.92 0.53 18.58
CA GLY A 1 -1.33 -0.51 17.62
C GLY A 1 -0.09 -1.17 17.03
N HIS A 2 -0.16 -2.48 16.77
CA HIS A 2 0.93 -3.20 16.12
C HIS A 2 1.18 -2.68 14.70
N ARG A 3 2.44 -2.71 14.27
CA ARG A 3 2.88 -2.31 12.94
C ARG A 3 3.67 -3.44 12.32
N PHE A 4 3.45 -3.67 11.04
CA PHE A 4 4.13 -4.70 10.28
C PHE A 4 4.13 -4.30 8.80
N PHE A 5 5.00 -4.93 8.03
CA PHE A 5 5.07 -4.76 6.58
C PHE A 5 4.45 -5.97 5.89
N CYS A 6 3.85 -5.75 4.72
CA CYS A 6 3.40 -6.81 3.83
C CYS A 6 4.21 -6.75 2.53
N SER A 7 4.73 -7.89 2.06
CA SER A 7 5.37 -8.02 0.74
C SER A 7 4.41 -8.49 -0.35
N GLY A 8 3.15 -8.71 0.02
CA GLY A 8 2.04 -9.03 -0.86
C GLY A 8 0.73 -9.14 -0.07
N PRO A 9 -0.40 -9.41 -0.74
CA PRO A 9 -1.73 -9.32 -0.13
C PRO A 9 -1.91 -10.23 1.08
N GLU A 10 -1.31 -11.41 1.05
CA GLU A 10 -1.42 -12.43 2.10
C GLU A 10 -0.09 -12.65 2.85
N LYS A 11 0.95 -11.86 2.52
CA LYS A 11 2.31 -12.10 3.00
C LYS A 11 2.79 -10.96 3.89
N VAL A 12 2.66 -11.17 5.20
CA VAL A 12 3.35 -10.35 6.20
C VAL A 12 4.84 -10.69 6.19
N ILE A 13 5.68 -9.65 6.14
CA ILE A 13 7.13 -9.79 6.25
C ILE A 13 7.49 -10.10 7.69
N LYS A 14 8.13 -11.25 7.90
CA LYS A 14 8.80 -11.58 9.16
C LYS A 14 10.28 -11.25 9.00
N VAL A 15 10.74 -10.24 9.73
CA VAL A 15 12.16 -9.88 9.74
C VAL A 15 12.87 -10.90 10.65
N SER A 16 13.76 -11.72 10.07
CA SER A 16 14.66 -12.57 10.84
C SER A 16 15.69 -11.68 11.57
N SER A 17 16.35 -12.21 12.59
CA SER A 17 17.41 -11.51 13.34
C SER A 17 18.54 -10.97 12.44
N SER A 18 18.71 -11.52 11.23
CA SER A 18 19.67 -11.07 10.21
C SER A 18 19.20 -9.88 9.36
N SER A 19 18.02 -9.31 9.62
CA SER A 19 17.45 -8.13 8.94
C SER A 19 17.39 -8.20 7.41
N THR A 20 17.49 -9.39 6.83
CA THR A 20 17.62 -9.62 5.39
C THR A 20 16.31 -10.16 4.83
N VAL A 21 15.60 -9.33 4.06
CA VAL A 21 14.38 -9.72 3.33
C VAL A 21 14.78 -10.15 1.93
N LYS A 22 14.72 -11.46 1.63
CA LYS A 22 15.01 -12.03 0.30
C LYS A 22 13.73 -12.18 -0.54
N ASP A 23 12.89 -11.15 -0.57
CA ASP A 23 11.70 -11.10 -1.42
C ASP A 23 11.87 -10.00 -2.48
N ASN A 24 11.38 -10.24 -3.69
CA ASN A 24 11.22 -9.18 -4.67
C ASN A 24 9.87 -8.45 -4.47
N ALA A 25 9.78 -7.23 -4.98
CA ALA A 25 8.57 -6.42 -4.87
C ALA A 25 7.52 -6.75 -5.94
N THR A 26 7.70 -7.80 -6.75
CA THR A 26 6.85 -8.08 -7.92
C THR A 26 5.38 -8.20 -7.53
N LYS A 27 5.07 -8.89 -6.42
CA LYS A 27 3.68 -9.01 -5.93
C LYS A 27 3.11 -7.69 -5.45
N LEU A 28 3.93 -6.87 -4.79
CA LEU A 28 3.52 -5.56 -4.27
C LEU A 28 3.17 -4.59 -5.41
N VAL A 29 3.87 -4.66 -6.54
CA VAL A 29 3.62 -3.76 -7.68
C VAL A 29 2.56 -4.29 -8.65
N SER A 30 2.36 -5.61 -8.73
CA SER A 30 1.46 -6.23 -9.72
C SER A 30 0.09 -6.65 -9.20
N LEU A 31 -0.11 -6.69 -7.88
CA LEU A 31 -1.37 -7.10 -7.25
C LEU A 31 -1.95 -5.98 -6.38
N ASP A 32 -3.27 -5.99 -6.25
CA ASP A 32 -3.95 -5.12 -5.29
C ASP A 32 -3.57 -5.54 -3.87
N MET A 33 -3.27 -4.58 -3.01
CA MET A 33 -2.96 -4.80 -1.61
C MET A 33 -4.19 -4.54 -0.74
N PRO A 34 -4.43 -5.30 0.35
CA PRO A 34 -5.57 -5.08 1.20
C PRO A 34 -5.45 -3.75 1.95
N LEU A 35 -6.53 -2.96 1.98
CA LEU A 35 -6.64 -1.80 2.87
C LEU A 35 -6.78 -2.25 4.33
N TYR A 36 -7.39 -3.42 4.56
CA TYR A 36 -7.57 -4.02 5.88
C TYR A 36 -7.10 -5.47 5.89
N CYS A 37 -6.30 -5.87 6.87
CA CYS A 37 -5.82 -7.24 6.99
C CYS A 37 -5.71 -7.70 8.46
N PRO A 38 -5.78 -9.01 8.74
CA PRO A 38 -5.60 -9.51 10.10
C PRO A 38 -4.24 -9.13 10.70
N CYS A 39 -4.23 -8.68 11.95
CA CYS A 39 -3.00 -8.36 12.66
C CYS A 39 -2.27 -9.65 13.06
N PRO A 40 -1.05 -9.91 12.57
CA PRO A 40 -0.35 -11.17 12.76
C PRO A 40 0.17 -11.38 14.19
N GLN A 41 0.34 -10.30 14.97
CA GLN A 41 0.74 -10.38 16.38
C GLN A 41 -0.44 -10.62 17.32
N CYS A 42 -1.66 -10.37 16.87
CA CYS A 42 -2.85 -10.48 17.68
C CYS A 42 -3.46 -11.89 17.60
N ARG A 43 -3.03 -12.80 18.48
CA ARG A 43 -3.59 -14.17 18.61
C ARG A 43 -4.91 -14.24 19.37
N SER A 44 -5.64 -13.13 19.50
CA SER A 44 -6.89 -13.06 20.28
C SER A 44 -8.07 -13.62 19.48
N THR A 45 -9.01 -14.26 20.16
CA THR A 45 -10.30 -14.74 19.62
C THR A 45 -11.13 -13.64 18.96
N LYS A 46 -10.93 -12.36 19.32
CA LYS A 46 -11.62 -11.22 18.69
C LYS A 46 -11.04 -10.78 17.33
N GLY A 47 -9.90 -11.32 16.89
CA GLY A 47 -9.32 -11.04 15.58
C GLY A 47 -9.12 -9.55 15.29
N TYR A 48 -8.02 -8.95 15.75
CA TYR A 48 -7.75 -7.55 15.45
C TYR A 48 -7.39 -7.35 13.97
N VAL A 49 -7.97 -6.33 13.36
CA VAL A 49 -7.72 -5.93 11.97
C VAL A 49 -6.80 -4.70 11.96
N ALA A 50 -5.79 -4.73 11.10
CA ALA A 50 -4.91 -3.61 10.82
C ALA A 50 -5.35 -2.92 9.52
N GLN A 51 -5.07 -1.61 9.42
CA GLN A 51 -5.32 -0.81 8.23
C GLN A 51 -3.98 -0.44 7.56
N LEU A 52 -3.94 -0.44 6.23
CA LEU A 52 -2.83 0.11 5.45
C LEU A 52 -2.77 1.62 5.66
N MET A 53 -1.72 2.07 6.35
CA MET A 53 -1.56 3.48 6.72
C MET A 53 -0.38 4.17 6.02
N ARG A 54 0.61 3.41 5.55
CA ARG A 54 1.86 3.98 5.04
C ARG A 54 2.45 3.15 3.90
N LEU A 55 2.97 3.85 2.90
CA LEU A 55 3.90 3.30 1.92
C LEU A 55 5.29 3.85 2.22
N TYR A 56 6.26 2.95 2.35
CA TYR A 56 7.67 3.29 2.54
C TYR A 56 8.39 3.01 1.25
N VAL A 57 9.08 4.01 0.72
CA VAL A 57 9.77 3.91 -0.57
C VAL A 57 11.18 4.47 -0.41
N CYS A 58 12.17 3.69 -0.84
CA CYS A 58 13.54 4.12 -0.92
C CYS A 58 13.94 4.08 -2.40
N THR A 59 14.41 5.20 -2.93
CA THR A 59 14.91 5.27 -4.31
C THR A 59 16.42 5.03 -4.32
N PRO A 60 16.96 4.33 -5.34
CA PRO A 60 18.39 4.13 -5.45
C PRO A 60 19.10 5.46 -5.80
N GLU A 61 20.36 5.57 -5.43
CA GLU A 61 21.27 6.53 -6.07
C GLU A 61 21.57 6.00 -7.48
N GLY A 62 21.14 6.72 -8.52
CA GLY A 62 21.40 6.30 -9.89
C GLY A 62 20.43 6.87 -10.93
N PRO A 63 20.62 6.50 -12.21
CA PRO A 63 19.85 7.00 -13.34
C PRO A 63 18.48 6.30 -13.43
N VAL A 64 17.73 6.28 -12.34
CA VAL A 64 16.38 5.73 -12.28
C VAL A 64 15.46 6.75 -11.66
N THR A 65 14.42 7.11 -12.40
CA THR A 65 13.31 7.89 -11.87
C THR A 65 12.25 6.93 -11.34
N VAL A 66 11.76 7.18 -10.12
CA VAL A 66 10.66 6.43 -9.50
C VAL A 66 9.44 7.35 -9.41
N THR A 67 8.26 6.84 -9.74
CA THR A 67 7.00 7.58 -9.56
C THR A 67 6.01 6.77 -8.71
N LEU A 68 5.21 7.49 -7.92
CA LEU A 68 4.15 6.93 -7.09
C LEU A 68 2.78 7.43 -7.50
N ASP A 69 1.82 6.51 -7.62
CA ASP A 69 0.43 6.80 -7.95
C ASP A 69 -0.56 5.87 -7.20
N PRO A 70 -0.60 5.93 -5.86
CA PRO A 70 -1.45 5.06 -5.07
C PRO A 70 -2.92 5.41 -5.24
N HIS A 71 -3.72 4.39 -5.53
CA HIS A 71 -5.17 4.48 -5.66
C HIS A 71 -5.85 3.58 -4.64
N ILE A 72 -6.81 4.10 -3.88
CA ILE A 72 -7.51 3.39 -2.81
C ILE A 72 -8.98 3.22 -3.15
N GLN A 73 -9.44 1.98 -3.18
CA GLN A 73 -10.85 1.59 -3.20
C GLN A 73 -11.29 1.21 -1.78
N PRO A 74 -12.15 1.99 -1.11
CA PRO A 74 -12.47 1.73 0.30
C PRO A 74 -13.62 0.74 0.51
N SER A 75 -14.37 0.36 -0.54
CA SER A 75 -15.55 -0.51 -0.45
C SER A 75 -15.78 -1.31 -1.74
N ALA A 76 -16.83 -2.14 -1.78
CA ALA A 76 -17.29 -2.76 -3.00
C ALA A 76 -17.85 -1.70 -3.98
N PRO A 77 -17.57 -1.81 -5.29
CA PRO A 77 -18.19 -0.95 -6.29
C PRO A 77 -19.73 -1.07 -6.29
N PRO A 78 -20.46 0.02 -6.58
CA PRO A 78 -19.97 1.35 -6.92
C PRO A 78 -19.44 2.12 -5.69
N CYS A 79 -18.19 2.57 -5.77
CA CYS A 79 -17.56 3.45 -4.78
C CYS A 79 -16.46 4.28 -5.48
N PRO A 80 -16.08 5.46 -4.94
CA PRO A 80 -14.99 6.24 -5.49
C PRO A 80 -13.65 5.53 -5.29
N VAL A 81 -12.67 5.91 -6.12
CA VAL A 81 -11.27 5.56 -5.95
C VAL A 81 -10.53 6.83 -5.55
N PHE A 82 -9.89 6.81 -4.39
CA PHE A 82 -9.14 7.94 -3.85
C PHE A 82 -7.70 7.91 -4.37
N SER A 83 -7.20 9.04 -4.82
CA SER A 83 -5.80 9.23 -5.19
C SER A 83 -5.12 10.24 -4.26
N LEU A 84 -3.86 10.57 -4.53
CA LEU A 84 -3.14 11.62 -3.79
C LEU A 84 -3.66 13.04 -4.07
N GLY A 85 -4.57 13.21 -5.03
CA GLY A 85 -5.04 14.54 -5.47
C GLY A 85 -4.00 15.32 -6.27
N THR A 86 -2.96 14.66 -6.77
CA THR A 86 -1.97 15.25 -7.68
C THR A 86 -2.43 15.06 -9.13
N GLU A 87 -2.11 16.03 -10.00
CA GLU A 87 -2.46 15.94 -11.43
C GLU A 87 -1.73 14.80 -12.15
N ASN A 88 -0.51 14.50 -11.70
CA ASN A 88 0.34 13.46 -12.25
C ASN A 88 0.89 12.56 -11.13
N PRO A 89 1.37 11.35 -11.46
CA PRO A 89 2.15 10.52 -10.54
C PRO A 89 3.31 11.32 -9.90
N VAL A 90 3.53 11.10 -8.61
CA VAL A 90 4.55 11.84 -7.84
C VAL A 90 5.92 11.26 -8.14
N GLU A 91 6.78 12.04 -8.80
CA GLU A 91 8.17 11.69 -9.03
C GLU A 91 9.00 11.84 -7.75
N LEU A 92 9.78 10.80 -7.42
CA LEU A 92 10.64 10.77 -6.25
C LEU A 92 12.09 11.06 -6.64
N PRO A 93 12.79 11.97 -5.94
CA PRO A 93 14.22 12.21 -6.14
C PRO A 93 15.06 10.93 -5.96
N ALA A 94 16.19 10.83 -6.67
CA ALA A 94 17.16 9.75 -6.47
C ALA A 94 17.77 9.78 -5.04
N GLY A 95 18.18 8.61 -4.54
CA GLY A 95 18.84 8.49 -3.23
C GLY A 95 18.01 8.97 -2.03
N SER A 96 16.68 8.86 -2.10
CA SER A 96 15.78 9.44 -1.10
C SER A 96 14.85 8.41 -0.46
N VAL A 97 14.39 8.72 0.75
CA VAL A 97 13.41 7.92 1.49
C VAL A 97 12.12 8.73 1.64
N TRP A 98 11.02 8.14 1.20
CA TRP A 98 9.70 8.75 1.22
C TRP A 98 8.71 7.88 2.00
N VAL A 99 7.82 8.57 2.73
CA VAL A 99 6.72 7.94 3.44
C VAL A 99 5.42 8.59 3.03
N VAL A 100 4.64 7.90 2.20
CA VAL A 100 3.27 8.31 1.88
C VAL A 100 2.38 7.89 3.03
N ARG A 101 1.63 8.83 3.60
CA ARG A 101 0.70 8.58 4.71
C ARG A 101 -0.73 8.60 4.18
N MET A 102 -1.43 7.49 4.34
CA MET A 102 -2.83 7.38 3.94
C MET A 102 -3.76 7.98 5.01
N PRO A 103 -4.94 8.48 4.61
CA PRO A 103 -5.97 8.92 5.53
C PRO A 103 -6.43 7.79 6.47
N HIS A 104 -6.87 8.17 7.68
CA HIS A 104 -7.53 7.24 8.59
C HIS A 104 -8.95 6.90 8.14
N ILE A 105 -9.66 7.89 7.58
CA ILE A 105 -11.04 7.80 7.11
C ILE A 105 -11.09 8.33 5.67
N TYR A 106 -11.79 7.60 4.80
CA TYR A 106 -12.07 8.04 3.44
C TYR A 106 -13.48 8.61 3.40
N MET A 107 -13.65 9.81 2.84
CA MET A 107 -14.93 10.53 2.86
C MET A 107 -15.45 10.65 1.42
N GLY A 108 -16.63 10.13 1.15
CA GLY A 108 -17.34 10.36 -0.11
C GLY A 108 -18.59 11.21 0.09
N ASP A 109 -19.33 11.45 -1.00
CA ASP A 109 -20.51 12.31 -1.00
C ASP A 109 -21.64 11.82 -0.07
N HIS A 110 -21.68 10.51 0.21
CA HIS A 110 -22.70 9.87 1.04
C HIS A 110 -22.26 9.59 2.48
N GLY A 111 -21.07 10.03 2.89
CA GLY A 111 -20.56 9.76 4.22
C GLY A 111 -19.14 9.17 4.26
N PRO A 112 -18.65 8.89 5.48
CA PRO A 112 -17.38 8.22 5.66
C PRO A 112 -17.49 6.73 5.29
N TYR A 113 -16.48 6.22 4.59
CA TYR A 113 -16.28 4.79 4.42
C TYR A 113 -15.61 4.23 5.67
N THR A 114 -16.39 3.48 6.47
CA THR A 114 -15.90 2.76 7.65
C THR A 114 -15.44 1.36 7.27
N MET A 115 -14.51 0.80 8.06
CA MET A 115 -14.13 -0.61 7.92
C MET A 115 -15.37 -1.51 8.01
N PRO A 116 -15.60 -2.41 7.04
CA PRO A 116 -16.69 -3.38 7.10
C PRO A 116 -16.63 -4.25 8.37
N THR A 117 -17.80 -4.54 8.95
CA THR A 117 -17.92 -5.46 10.08
C THR A 117 -17.87 -6.92 9.64
N ASP A 118 -18.35 -7.21 8.44
CA ASP A 118 -18.25 -8.54 7.82
C ASP A 118 -16.85 -8.71 7.19
N SER A 119 -16.14 -9.76 7.62
CA SER A 119 -14.80 -10.08 7.15
C SER A 119 -14.78 -10.41 5.65
N GLN A 120 -15.88 -10.93 5.09
CA GLN A 120 -15.99 -11.22 3.66
C GLN A 120 -15.94 -9.94 2.81
N HIS A 121 -16.36 -8.80 3.36
CA HIS A 121 -16.36 -7.53 2.66
C HIS A 121 -15.00 -6.81 2.70
N LEU A 122 -14.10 -7.19 3.61
CA LEU A 122 -12.76 -6.61 3.69
C LEU A 122 -11.97 -6.82 2.38
N GLN A 123 -12.27 -7.89 1.64
CA GLN A 123 -11.63 -8.17 0.36
C GLN A 123 -11.95 -7.12 -0.72
N PHE A 124 -12.96 -6.26 -0.54
CA PHE A 124 -13.28 -5.18 -1.48
C PHE A 124 -12.54 -3.87 -1.14
N CYS A 125 -11.97 -3.77 0.05
CA CYS A 125 -11.20 -2.61 0.51
C CYS A 125 -9.73 -2.80 0.13
N ARG A 126 -9.24 -2.06 -0.87
CA ARG A 126 -7.91 -2.29 -1.48
C ARG A 126 -7.17 -1.00 -1.79
N MET A 127 -5.85 -1.08 -1.72
CA MET A 127 -4.98 -0.26 -2.56
C MET A 127 -4.79 -0.99 -3.89
N LEU A 128 -5.16 -0.35 -4.98
CA LEU A 128 -5.08 -0.94 -6.32
C LEU A 128 -3.63 -1.11 -6.76
N LYS A 129 -3.35 -2.12 -7.59
CA LYS A 129 -2.06 -2.31 -8.25
C LYS A 129 -1.67 -1.11 -9.11
N GLY A 130 -0.39 -1.03 -9.50
CA GLY A 130 0.13 0.09 -10.32
C GLY A 130 0.59 1.30 -9.51
N VAL A 131 0.72 1.15 -8.19
CA VAL A 131 1.18 2.20 -7.26
C VAL A 131 2.56 2.75 -7.62
N PHE A 132 3.43 1.94 -8.21
CA PHE A 132 4.82 2.27 -8.48
C PHE A 132 5.14 2.03 -9.95
N SER A 133 5.84 2.97 -10.56
CA SER A 133 6.55 2.77 -11.82
C SER A 133 7.96 3.34 -11.75
N TYR A 134 8.81 2.89 -12.65
CA TYR A 134 10.17 3.41 -12.77
C TYR A 134 10.54 3.62 -14.24
N ARG A 135 11.47 4.54 -14.48
CA ARG A 135 12.09 4.78 -15.78
C ARG A 135 13.60 4.73 -15.62
N ASP A 136 14.24 3.91 -16.44
CA ASP A 136 15.70 3.87 -16.57
C ASP A 136 16.13 5.02 -17.49
N LEU A 137 16.87 5.98 -16.95
CA LEU A 137 17.34 7.16 -17.69
C LEU A 137 18.48 6.83 -18.66
N ASN A 138 19.10 5.64 -18.54
CA ASN A 138 20.10 5.19 -19.50
C ASN A 138 19.50 4.52 -20.74
N LYS A 139 18.23 4.12 -20.66
CA LYS A 139 17.49 3.58 -21.79
C LYS A 139 16.69 4.73 -22.40
N ASN A 140 17.19 5.30 -23.51
CA ASN A 140 16.41 6.26 -24.28
C ASN A 140 15.05 5.65 -24.67
N PRO A 141 13.97 6.45 -24.67
CA PRO A 141 12.62 5.99 -24.98
C PRO A 141 12.51 5.39 -26.39
#